data_AF-A0A2N5VZK4-F1
#
_entry.id   AF-A0A2N5VZK4-F1
#
_cell.length_a   1.000
_cell.length_b   1.000
_cell.length_c   1.000
_cell.angle_alpha   90.00
_cell.angle_beta   90.00
_cell.angle_gamma   90.00
#
_symmetry.space_group_name_H-M   'P 1'
#
loop_
_entity.id
_entity.type
_entity.pdbx_description
1 polymer ?
#
loop_
_entity_poly.entity_id
_entity_poly.type
_entity_poly.pdbx_seq_one_letter_code
_entity_poly.pdbx_strand_id
1 'polypeptide(L)'
;MTTKHQSGRCIGVVVVLSPLDALGDDKVSKKIAASYSAINLTSPSFTHQAAIDLKNGAFNFVYLSPKIFLNNKVFEDIYLSPDFQQKLVLVVVDEAHMIYTWGIAKTGCQNLKTLVRHQDQGKFCPSYGNLSSALLNKNKALLLLMSGTCPPKAIKAIKNSLKLTETDIHLICGELTQPEICILRIPMSHSMSSSKDVAQIYLLARKTPNDQLVPYLIYSGICHATLTVLQVLVATQGTPVDHTNPESSFGCRYHAVTGALDKADCIEGFSQGQLPVIGKLVDPGSTRQDACRSMGRASAQLENFYYFQKIMEAKPL
;
A
#
# COMPACT_ATOMS: atom_id res chain seq x y z
N MET A 1 -1.37 -28.35 4.84
CA MET A 1 -1.81 -28.12 6.24
C MET A 1 -3.21 -27.54 6.20
N THR A 2 -4.23 -28.31 6.58
CA THR A 2 -5.61 -27.82 6.70
C THR A 2 -5.71 -26.91 7.93
N THR A 3 -5.97 -25.62 7.71
CA THR A 3 -6.03 -24.58 8.76
C THR A 3 -7.32 -24.57 9.57
N LYS A 4 -8.24 -25.50 9.26
CA LYS A 4 -9.52 -25.69 9.93
C LYS A 4 -9.56 -27.07 10.57
N HIS A 5 -9.95 -27.11 11.84
CA HIS A 5 -10.32 -28.32 12.53
C HIS A 5 -11.57 -28.96 11.87
N GLN A 6 -11.80 -30.25 12.07
CA GLN A 6 -12.99 -30.97 11.54
C GLN A 6 -14.34 -30.37 12.00
N SER A 7 -14.32 -29.44 12.96
CA SER A 7 -15.47 -28.66 13.43
C SER A 7 -15.62 -27.27 12.78
N GLY A 8 -14.82 -26.92 11.76
CA GLY A 8 -14.82 -25.60 11.11
C GLY A 8 -14.09 -24.49 11.89
N ARG A 9 -13.51 -24.80 13.06
CA ARG A 9 -12.79 -23.85 13.93
C ARG A 9 -11.34 -23.65 13.47
N CYS A 10 -10.83 -22.41 13.48
CA CYS A 10 -9.45 -22.12 13.10
C CYS A 10 -8.46 -22.56 14.19
N ILE A 11 -7.35 -23.17 13.78
CA ILE A 11 -6.29 -23.67 14.68
C ILE A 11 -5.40 -22.53 15.18
N GLY A 12 -5.37 -21.39 14.47
CA GLY A 12 -4.63 -20.20 14.87
C GLY A 12 -5.16 -18.92 14.21
N VAL A 13 -4.96 -17.80 14.91
CA VAL A 13 -5.39 -16.45 14.52
C VAL A 13 -4.17 -15.55 14.40
N VAL A 14 -4.11 -14.78 13.31
CA VAL A 14 -3.14 -13.72 13.07
C VAL A 14 -3.87 -12.39 13.09
N VAL A 15 -3.44 -11.49 13.98
CA VAL A 15 -3.97 -10.13 14.05
C VAL A 15 -3.03 -9.20 13.31
N VAL A 16 -3.54 -8.41 12.36
CA VAL A 16 -2.76 -7.51 11.53
C VAL A 16 -3.22 -6.07 11.74
N LEU A 17 -2.33 -5.23 12.25
CA LEU A 17 -2.53 -3.80 12.37
C LEU A 17 -2.13 -3.13 11.06
N SER A 18 -3.10 -2.53 10.37
CA SER A 18 -2.91 -1.84 9.09
C SER A 18 -3.35 -0.38 9.22
N PRO A 19 -2.51 0.62 8.88
CA PRO A 19 -2.85 2.03 9.03
C PRO A 19 -3.88 2.55 8.00
N LEU A 20 -4.08 1.83 6.90
CA LEU A 20 -4.96 2.22 5.81
C LEU A 20 -6.14 1.23 5.72
N ASP A 21 -7.35 1.73 5.96
CA ASP A 21 -8.58 0.93 5.95
C ASP A 21 -8.84 0.32 4.56
N ALA A 22 -8.57 1.05 3.48
CA ALA A 22 -8.74 0.59 2.10
C ALA A 22 -7.80 -0.56 1.71
N LEU A 23 -6.63 -0.70 2.37
CA LEU A 23 -5.74 -1.85 2.16
C LEU A 23 -6.29 -3.13 2.81
N GLY A 24 -7.21 -3.01 3.77
CA GLY A 24 -7.74 -4.15 4.50
C GLY A 24 -8.60 -5.07 3.64
N ASP A 25 -9.51 -4.51 2.83
CA ASP A 25 -10.45 -5.29 2.01
C ASP A 25 -9.76 -6.05 0.88
N ASP A 26 -8.76 -5.43 0.24
CA ASP A 26 -7.91 -6.08 -0.76
C ASP A 26 -7.13 -7.26 -0.16
N LYS A 27 -6.61 -7.09 1.06
CA LYS A 27 -5.89 -8.15 1.77
C LYS A 27 -6.82 -9.28 2.17
N VAL A 28 -8.01 -8.99 2.66
CA VAL A 28 -9.04 -9.99 2.98
C VAL A 28 -9.39 -10.78 1.72
N SER A 29 -9.65 -10.11 0.61
CA SER A 29 -9.99 -10.75 -0.66
C SER A 29 -8.89 -11.72 -1.13
N LYS A 30 -7.62 -11.32 -1.03
CA LYS A 30 -6.47 -12.19 -1.33
C LYS A 30 -6.38 -13.40 -0.40
N LYS A 31 -6.68 -13.23 0.89
CA LYS A 31 -6.67 -14.35 1.85
C LYS A 31 -7.80 -15.34 1.59
N ILE A 32 -8.99 -14.85 1.29
CA ILE A 32 -10.15 -15.67 0.92
C ILE A 32 -9.85 -16.45 -0.37
N ALA A 33 -9.28 -15.81 -1.40
CA ALA A 33 -8.85 -16.49 -2.62
C ALA A 33 -7.81 -17.60 -2.35
N ALA A 34 -6.97 -17.42 -1.33
CA ALA A 34 -6.04 -18.44 -0.84
C ALA A 34 -6.67 -19.43 0.17
N SER A 35 -8.00 -19.52 0.24
CA SER A 35 -8.77 -20.43 1.11
C SER A 35 -8.62 -20.19 2.63
N TYR A 36 -8.20 -19.01 3.05
CA TYR A 36 -8.19 -18.60 4.47
C TYR A 36 -9.44 -17.80 4.82
N SER A 37 -9.94 -17.95 6.06
CA SER A 37 -10.94 -17.00 6.58
C SER A 37 -10.26 -15.72 7.03
N ALA A 38 -10.78 -14.58 6.58
CA ALA A 38 -10.24 -13.27 6.91
C ALA A 38 -11.36 -12.25 7.10
N ILE A 39 -11.11 -11.26 7.97
CA ILE A 39 -12.03 -10.14 8.19
C ILE A 39 -11.24 -8.83 8.31
N ASN A 40 -11.80 -7.74 7.77
CA ASN A 40 -11.32 -6.38 7.99
C ASN A 40 -12.28 -5.69 8.96
N LEU A 41 -11.80 -5.44 10.18
CA LEU A 41 -12.54 -4.74 11.22
C LEU A 41 -12.32 -3.25 11.05
N THR A 42 -13.40 -2.59 10.65
CA THR A 42 -13.56 -1.14 10.54
C THR A 42 -14.63 -0.71 11.55
N SER A 43 -14.77 0.60 11.80
CA SER A 43 -15.86 1.09 12.66
C SER A 43 -17.25 0.55 12.28
N PRO A 44 -17.65 0.52 10.98
CA PRO A 44 -18.93 -0.06 10.60
C PRO A 44 -18.97 -1.60 10.58
N SER A 45 -17.87 -2.29 10.26
CA SER A 45 -17.88 -3.76 10.20
C SER A 45 -17.71 -4.45 11.56
N PHE A 46 -17.33 -3.73 12.60
CA PHE A 46 -17.24 -4.25 13.97
C PHE A 46 -18.64 -4.36 14.63
N THR A 47 -19.45 -5.30 14.15
CA THR A 47 -20.79 -5.60 14.66
C THR A 47 -20.75 -6.59 15.83
N HIS A 48 -21.86 -6.74 16.55
CA HIS A 48 -22.00 -7.75 17.60
C HIS A 48 -21.77 -9.18 17.06
N GLN A 49 -22.23 -9.46 15.85
CA GLN A 49 -22.01 -10.76 15.21
C GLN A 49 -20.52 -10.98 14.89
N ALA A 50 -19.85 -9.97 14.33
CA ALA A 50 -18.41 -10.05 14.06
C ALA A 50 -17.61 -10.29 15.35
N ALA A 51 -18.02 -9.70 16.47
CA ALA A 51 -17.41 -9.93 17.78
C ALA A 51 -17.59 -11.38 18.28
N ILE A 52 -18.79 -11.97 18.11
CA ILE A 52 -19.05 -13.38 18.42
C ILE A 52 -18.18 -14.30 17.56
N ASP A 53 -18.15 -14.07 16.25
CA ASP A 53 -17.40 -14.89 15.30
C ASP A 53 -15.88 -14.81 15.57
N LEU A 54 -15.39 -13.62 15.91
CA LEU A 54 -14.02 -13.38 16.32
C LEU A 54 -13.67 -14.18 17.58
N LYS A 55 -14.50 -14.10 18.63
CA LYS A 55 -14.31 -14.85 19.89
C LYS A 55 -14.29 -16.36 19.65
N ASN A 56 -15.16 -16.83 18.76
CA ASN A 56 -15.25 -18.24 18.41
C ASN A 56 -14.06 -18.75 17.59
N GLY A 57 -13.26 -17.86 17.00
CA GLY A 57 -12.12 -18.20 16.16
C GLY A 57 -12.53 -18.54 14.73
N ALA A 58 -13.53 -17.83 14.19
CA ALA A 58 -14.01 -18.03 12.82
C ALA A 58 -12.99 -17.59 11.75
N PHE A 59 -12.08 -16.68 12.09
CA PHE A 59 -11.13 -16.07 11.17
C PHE A 59 -9.69 -16.49 11.44
N ASN A 60 -8.96 -16.86 10.39
CA ASN A 60 -7.50 -17.02 10.45
C ASN A 60 -6.78 -15.67 10.49
N PHE A 61 -7.27 -14.68 9.75
CA PHE A 61 -6.67 -13.34 9.67
C PHE A 61 -7.66 -12.26 10.09
N VAL A 62 -7.25 -11.40 11.01
CA VAL A 62 -8.06 -10.29 11.52
C VAL A 62 -7.29 -9.00 11.26
N TYR A 63 -7.74 -8.25 10.27
CA TYR A 63 -7.19 -6.93 9.94
C TYR A 63 -7.94 -5.86 10.73
N LEU A 64 -7.24 -4.90 11.31
CA LEU A 64 -7.85 -3.74 11.95
C LEU A 64 -6.89 -2.56 11.98
N SER A 65 -7.44 -1.36 12.14
CA SER A 65 -6.61 -0.17 12.34
C SER A 65 -6.07 -0.11 13.77
N PRO A 66 -4.90 0.54 13.99
CA PRO A 66 -4.38 0.76 15.33
C PRO A 66 -5.37 1.52 16.23
N LYS A 67 -6.28 2.32 15.64
CA LYS A 67 -7.32 3.05 16.38
C LYS A 67 -8.34 2.11 17.01
N ILE A 68 -8.80 1.10 16.26
CA ILE A 68 -9.74 0.10 16.79
C ILE A 68 -9.04 -0.75 17.84
N PHE A 69 -7.80 -1.17 17.55
CA PHE A 69 -7.00 -1.97 18.48
C PHE A 69 -6.83 -1.31 19.86
N LEU A 70 -6.67 0.01 19.90
CA LEU A 70 -6.40 0.75 21.14
C LEU A 70 -7.65 1.27 21.86
N ASN A 71 -8.73 1.56 21.12
CA ASN A 71 -9.87 2.30 21.67
C ASN A 71 -11.18 1.51 21.68
N ASN A 72 -11.21 0.27 21.18
CA ASN A 72 -12.41 -0.57 21.19
C ASN A 72 -12.39 -1.55 22.37
N LYS A 73 -13.22 -1.29 23.38
CA LYS A 73 -13.30 -2.09 24.61
C LYS A 73 -13.76 -3.53 24.35
N VAL A 74 -14.72 -3.73 23.47
CA VAL A 74 -15.22 -5.07 23.12
C VAL A 74 -14.11 -5.89 22.46
N PHE A 75 -13.34 -5.28 21.55
CA PHE A 75 -12.18 -5.93 20.96
C PHE A 75 -11.09 -6.20 22.01
N GLU A 76 -10.80 -5.25 22.90
CA GLU A 76 -9.84 -5.43 24.00
C GLU A 76 -10.23 -6.64 24.87
N ASP A 77 -11.50 -6.76 25.26
CA ASP A 77 -12.00 -7.87 26.08
C ASP A 77 -11.86 -9.22 25.36
N ILE A 78 -12.15 -9.27 24.05
CA ILE A 78 -11.97 -10.48 23.23
C ILE A 78 -10.49 -10.81 23.11
N TYR A 79 -9.68 -9.82 22.72
CA TYR A 79 -8.25 -9.97 22.49
C TYR A 79 -7.53 -10.47 23.75
N LEU A 80 -7.90 -9.97 24.93
CA LEU A 80 -7.30 -10.37 26.21
C LEU A 80 -7.91 -11.63 26.82
N SER A 81 -9.00 -12.15 26.25
CA SER A 81 -9.61 -13.37 26.77
C SER A 81 -8.64 -14.57 26.67
N PRO A 82 -8.59 -15.44 27.69
CA PRO A 82 -7.72 -16.62 27.66
C PRO A 82 -7.95 -17.50 26.43
N ASP A 83 -9.22 -17.67 26.03
CA ASP A 83 -9.61 -18.47 24.86
C ASP A 83 -9.07 -17.90 23.55
N PHE A 84 -9.04 -16.58 23.40
CA PHE A 84 -8.48 -15.95 22.20
C PHE A 84 -6.96 -15.95 22.24
N GLN A 85 -6.35 -15.68 23.39
CA GLN A 85 -4.89 -15.71 23.56
C GLN A 85 -4.29 -17.09 23.28
N GLN A 86 -5.00 -18.18 23.57
CA GLN A 86 -4.56 -19.54 23.19
C GLN A 86 -4.57 -19.78 21.67
N LYS A 87 -5.40 -19.04 20.93
CA LYS A 87 -5.49 -19.14 19.46
C LYS A 87 -4.62 -18.10 18.76
N LEU A 88 -4.21 -17.04 19.44
CA LEU A 88 -3.41 -15.97 18.88
C LEU A 88 -1.97 -16.43 18.66
N VAL A 89 -1.57 -16.57 17.40
CA VAL A 89 -0.23 -17.08 17.03
C VAL A 89 0.74 -15.95 16.75
N LEU A 90 0.25 -14.88 16.11
CA LEU A 90 1.08 -13.80 15.60
C LEU A 90 0.32 -12.48 15.61
N VAL A 91 1.01 -11.42 16.02
CA VAL A 91 0.57 -10.04 15.80
C VAL A 91 1.50 -9.39 14.79
N VAL A 92 0.94 -8.83 13.74
CA VAL A 92 1.68 -8.17 12.67
C VAL A 92 1.38 -6.68 12.72
N VAL A 93 2.40 -5.84 12.76
CA VAL A 93 2.27 -4.40 12.50
C VAL A 93 2.76 -4.13 11.09
N ASP A 94 1.82 -3.82 10.20
CA ASP A 94 2.12 -3.39 8.84
C ASP A 94 2.50 -1.91 8.82
N GLU A 95 3.38 -1.54 7.90
CA GLU A 95 4.01 -0.22 7.83
C GLU A 95 4.57 0.24 9.20
N ALA A 96 5.31 -0.64 9.86
CA ALA A 96 5.84 -0.43 11.20
C ALA A 96 6.71 0.83 11.34
N HIS A 97 7.27 1.36 10.25
CA HIS A 97 7.96 2.66 10.26
C HIS A 97 7.06 3.80 10.75
N MET A 98 5.73 3.68 10.61
CA MET A 98 4.75 4.64 11.13
C MET A 98 4.73 4.72 12.66
N ILE A 99 5.22 3.70 13.38
CA ILE A 99 5.37 3.72 14.85
C ILE A 99 6.25 4.90 15.28
N TYR A 100 7.19 5.37 14.45
CA TYR A 100 7.93 6.61 14.73
C TYR A 100 6.99 7.82 14.82
N THR A 101 6.19 8.03 13.78
CA THR A 101 5.20 9.11 13.71
C THR A 101 4.19 9.01 14.86
N TRP A 102 3.83 7.79 15.26
CA TRP A 102 2.95 7.50 16.39
C TRP A 102 3.61 7.76 17.74
N GLY A 103 4.91 7.47 17.88
CA GLY A 103 5.69 7.71 19.09
C GLY A 103 5.85 9.20 19.39
N ILE A 104 5.93 10.04 18.35
CA ILE A 104 5.89 11.52 18.49
C ILE A 104 4.55 11.97 19.08
N ALA A 105 3.46 11.22 18.89
CA ALA A 105 2.17 11.56 19.48
C ALA A 105 2.14 11.50 21.01
N LYS A 106 3.05 10.74 21.61
CA LYS A 106 3.22 10.64 23.06
C LYS A 106 3.89 11.87 23.68
N THR A 107 4.74 12.57 22.94
CA THR A 107 5.53 13.71 23.46
C THR A 107 4.86 15.06 23.23
N GLY A 108 3.68 15.11 22.60
CA GLY A 108 2.91 16.34 22.39
C GLY A 108 3.60 17.38 21.49
N CYS A 109 4.71 17.04 20.84
CA CYS A 109 5.48 17.97 20.01
C CYS A 109 4.74 18.29 18.70
N GLN A 110 3.95 19.37 18.72
CA GLN A 110 3.28 19.93 17.54
C GLN A 110 4.25 20.54 16.51
N ASN A 111 5.49 20.83 16.91
CA ASN A 111 6.47 21.62 16.14
C ASN A 111 7.25 20.82 15.07
N LEU A 112 6.99 19.52 14.91
CA LEU A 112 7.60 18.68 13.87
C LEU A 112 6.70 18.49 12.63
N LYS A 113 5.58 19.23 12.54
CA LYS A 113 4.68 19.24 11.37
C LYS A 113 5.41 19.58 10.05
N THR A 114 6.55 20.27 10.12
CA THR A 114 7.33 20.69 8.95
C THR A 114 8.37 19.67 8.47
N LEU A 115 8.76 18.69 9.29
CA LEU A 115 9.88 17.78 8.97
C LEU A 115 9.45 16.48 8.27
N VAL A 116 8.16 16.17 8.27
CA VAL A 116 7.60 14.96 7.64
C VAL A 116 6.46 15.40 6.73
N ARG A 117 6.79 15.84 5.51
CA ARG A 117 5.83 16.15 4.43
C ARG A 117 5.28 14.85 3.79
N HIS A 118 4.75 13.93 4.59
CA HIS A 118 4.13 12.72 4.09
C HIS A 118 2.61 12.82 4.21
N GLN A 119 1.90 12.49 3.13
CA GLN A 119 0.44 12.26 3.16
C GLN A 119 0.05 10.97 3.91
N ASP A 120 1.04 10.20 4.38
CA ASP A 120 0.90 9.17 5.44
C ASP A 120 0.59 9.77 6.82
N GLN A 121 0.19 11.04 6.88
CA GLN A 121 -0.62 11.61 7.94
C GLN A 121 -1.98 10.88 8.00
N GLY A 122 -1.97 9.59 8.35
CA GLY A 122 -3.05 9.08 9.18
C GLY A 122 -3.20 10.07 10.32
N LYS A 123 -4.41 10.63 10.49
CA LYS A 123 -4.70 11.68 11.48
C LYS A 123 -3.92 11.38 12.74
N PHE A 124 -2.99 12.28 13.10
CA PHE A 124 -2.19 12.19 14.32
C PHE A 124 -3.10 11.73 15.46
N CYS A 125 -2.88 10.52 15.95
CA CYS A 125 -3.76 9.88 16.92
C CYS A 125 -2.98 9.69 18.22
N PRO A 126 -3.22 10.54 19.24
CA PRO A 126 -2.52 10.45 20.52
C PRO A 126 -2.56 9.05 21.15
N SER A 127 -3.64 8.28 20.91
CA SER A 127 -3.76 6.91 21.44
C SER A 127 -2.66 5.98 20.94
N TYR A 128 -2.06 6.23 19.77
CA TYR A 128 -1.02 5.38 19.21
C TYR A 128 0.28 5.39 20.03
N GLY A 129 0.50 6.39 20.88
CA GLY A 129 1.59 6.40 21.85
C GLY A 129 1.52 5.29 22.92
N ASN A 130 0.35 4.65 23.07
CA ASN A 130 0.10 3.51 23.97
C ASN A 130 0.20 2.15 23.26
N LEU A 131 0.63 2.11 22.00
CA LEU A 131 0.71 0.86 21.25
C LEU A 131 1.67 -0.14 21.89
N SER A 132 2.75 0.32 22.53
CA SER A 132 3.72 -0.56 23.18
C SER A 132 3.17 -1.33 24.37
N SER A 133 2.38 -0.69 25.25
CA SER A 133 1.76 -1.40 26.37
C SER A 133 0.69 -2.38 25.89
N ALA A 134 -0.07 -2.02 24.85
CA ALA A 134 -1.09 -2.90 24.28
C ALA A 134 -0.48 -4.12 23.55
N LEU A 135 0.64 -3.94 22.84
CA LEU A 135 1.30 -5.02 22.10
C LEU A 135 2.14 -5.93 23.01
N LEU A 136 2.88 -5.38 23.98
CA LEU A 136 3.91 -6.13 24.69
C LEU A 136 3.50 -6.59 26.10
N ASN A 137 2.72 -5.80 26.85
CA ASN A 137 2.41 -6.15 28.24
C ASN A 137 1.27 -7.16 28.38
N LYS A 138 0.57 -7.47 27.28
CA LYS A 138 -0.70 -8.18 27.32
C LYS A 138 -0.75 -9.42 26.40
N ASN A 139 0.34 -9.76 25.74
CA ASN A 139 0.35 -10.73 24.65
C ASN A 139 1.48 -11.75 24.80
N LYS A 140 1.17 -13.04 24.63
CA LYS A 140 2.17 -14.13 24.55
C LYS A 140 2.58 -14.45 23.12
N ALA A 141 1.87 -13.93 22.12
CA ALA A 141 2.13 -14.20 20.71
C ALA A 141 3.36 -13.43 20.20
N LEU A 142 3.99 -13.98 19.16
CA LEU A 142 5.10 -13.34 18.48
C LEU A 142 4.65 -12.01 17.85
N LEU A 143 5.52 -11.00 17.87
CA LEU A 143 5.32 -9.72 17.21
C LEU A 143 6.18 -9.64 15.95
N LEU A 144 5.54 -9.44 14.79
CA LEU A 144 6.21 -9.21 13.51
C LEU A 144 5.98 -7.76 13.07
N LEU A 145 7.07 -7.04 12.82
CA LEU A 145 7.04 -5.66 12.33
C LEU A 145 7.46 -5.66 10.87
N MET A 146 6.57 -5.25 9.96
CA MET A 146 6.85 -5.20 8.51
C MET A 146 6.91 -3.76 8.04
N SER A 147 7.87 -3.44 7.19
CA SER A 147 7.99 -2.10 6.59
C SER A 147 8.71 -2.16 5.25
N GLY A 148 8.16 -1.50 4.23
CA GLY A 148 8.81 -1.39 2.92
C GLY A 148 9.99 -0.41 2.92
N THR A 149 9.94 0.59 3.81
CA THR A 149 11.04 1.53 4.05
C THR A 149 11.32 1.61 5.56
N CYS A 150 12.56 1.37 5.99
CA CYS A 150 12.90 1.45 7.42
C CYS A 150 14.33 1.92 7.62
N PRO A 151 14.61 3.23 7.47
CA PRO A 151 15.95 3.75 7.71
C PRO A 151 16.35 3.57 9.19
N PRO A 152 17.65 3.56 9.53
CA PRO A 152 18.13 3.35 10.90
C PRO A 152 17.47 4.26 11.94
N LYS A 153 17.13 5.51 11.57
CA LYS A 153 16.40 6.44 12.45
C LYS A 153 14.99 5.93 12.81
N ALA A 154 14.27 5.34 11.84
CA ALA A 154 12.96 4.74 12.08
C ALA A 154 13.09 3.49 12.95
N ILE A 155 14.09 2.64 12.69
CA ILE A 155 14.37 1.46 13.52
C ILE A 155 14.61 1.87 14.99
N LYS A 156 15.47 2.87 15.22
CA LYS A 156 15.75 3.40 16.57
C LYS A 156 14.47 3.92 17.25
N ALA A 157 13.63 4.62 16.49
CA ALA A 157 12.36 5.12 17.00
C ALA A 157 11.38 4.00 17.35
N ILE A 158 11.27 2.97 16.52
CA ILE A 158 10.44 1.78 16.80
C ILE A 158 10.89 1.13 18.10
N LYS A 159 12.21 0.86 18.24
CA LYS A 159 12.78 0.28 19.47
C LYS A 159 12.43 1.10 20.70
N ASN A 160 12.63 2.42 20.64
CA ASN A 160 12.29 3.32 21.75
C ASN A 160 10.79 3.34 22.08
N SER A 161 9.92 3.44 21.06
CA SER A 161 8.47 3.47 21.24
C SER A 161 7.94 2.19 21.86
N LEU A 162 8.44 1.05 21.37
CA LEU A 162 8.12 -0.29 21.85
C LEU A 162 8.92 -0.70 23.10
N LYS A 163 9.84 0.14 23.59
CA LYS A 163 10.74 -0.19 24.73
C LYS A 163 11.50 -1.52 24.51
N LEU A 164 11.89 -1.81 23.28
CA LEU A 164 12.67 -2.98 22.91
C LEU A 164 14.16 -2.65 23.03
N THR A 165 14.94 -3.61 23.53
CA THR A 165 16.40 -3.59 23.50
C THR A 165 16.92 -4.21 22.19
N GLU A 166 18.24 -4.14 21.97
CA GLU A 166 18.88 -4.75 20.80
C GLU A 166 18.74 -6.28 20.77
N THR A 167 18.61 -6.93 21.92
CA THR A 167 18.43 -8.38 22.02
C THR A 167 16.98 -8.84 21.81
N ASP A 168 16.02 -7.92 21.94
CA ASP A 168 14.59 -8.24 21.85
C ASP A 168 14.07 -8.28 20.40
N ILE A 169 14.88 -7.83 19.43
CA ILE A 169 14.46 -7.69 18.04
C ILE A 169 15.47 -8.29 17.08
N HIS A 170 14.99 -9.21 16.24
CA HIS A 170 15.75 -9.75 15.13
C HIS A 170 15.39 -9.00 13.84
N LEU A 171 16.36 -8.31 13.24
CA LEU A 171 16.16 -7.55 12.00
C LEU A 171 16.46 -8.43 10.80
N ILE A 172 15.48 -8.58 9.91
CA ILE A 172 15.64 -9.23 8.61
C ILE A 172 15.51 -8.14 7.54
N CYS A 173 16.60 -7.90 6.80
CA CYS A 173 16.64 -6.93 5.72
C CYS A 173 16.67 -7.69 4.38
N GLY A 174 15.64 -7.48 3.56
CA GLY A 174 15.65 -7.96 2.18
C GLY A 174 16.53 -7.05 1.32
N GLU A 175 17.20 -7.64 0.33
CA GLU A 175 17.87 -6.87 -0.71
C GLU A 175 16.82 -6.29 -1.68
N LEU A 176 17.01 -5.04 -2.09
CA LEU A 176 16.11 -4.34 -3.02
C LEU A 176 16.57 -4.46 -4.49
N THR A 177 17.61 -5.22 -4.77
CA THR A 177 18.11 -5.41 -6.13
C THR A 177 17.12 -6.23 -6.94
N GLN A 178 16.65 -5.64 -8.04
CA GLN A 178 15.84 -6.32 -9.04
C GLN A 178 16.64 -6.28 -10.35
N PRO A 179 17.48 -7.29 -10.63
CA PRO A 179 18.38 -7.27 -11.79
C PRO A 179 17.63 -7.20 -13.14
N GLU A 180 16.36 -7.57 -13.15
CA GLU A 180 15.45 -7.46 -14.30
C GLU A 180 15.07 -6.00 -14.61
N ILE A 181 15.22 -5.09 -13.65
CA ILE A 181 14.88 -3.67 -13.82
C ILE A 181 16.10 -2.89 -14.30
N CYS A 182 16.01 -2.38 -15.52
CA CYS A 182 16.94 -1.41 -16.07
C CYS A 182 16.48 0.03 -15.79
N ILE A 183 17.34 0.83 -15.15
CA ILE A 183 17.09 2.25 -14.87
C ILE A 183 17.74 3.10 -15.97
N LEU A 184 16.93 3.85 -16.71
CA LEU A 184 17.39 4.78 -17.74
C LEU A 184 17.18 6.24 -17.28
N ARG A 185 18.22 7.06 -17.41
CA ARG A 185 18.15 8.51 -17.16
C ARG A 185 18.28 9.26 -18.48
N ILE A 186 17.16 9.74 -19.01
CA ILE A 186 17.12 10.49 -20.27
C ILE A 186 17.00 11.99 -19.96
N PRO A 187 17.94 12.84 -20.41
CA PRO A 187 17.80 14.29 -20.30
C PRO A 187 16.60 14.81 -21.10
N MET A 188 15.85 15.75 -20.52
CA MET A 188 14.71 16.37 -21.20
C MET A 188 15.19 17.34 -22.28
N SER A 189 14.62 17.25 -23.49
CA SER A 189 14.86 18.20 -24.58
C SER A 189 13.78 19.28 -24.63
N HIS A 190 12.63 19.05 -24.00
CA HIS A 190 11.51 19.98 -23.95
C HIS A 190 11.13 20.36 -22.52
N SER A 191 10.23 21.35 -22.39
CA SER A 191 9.73 21.73 -21.08
C SER A 191 8.91 20.59 -20.45
N MET A 192 9.02 20.45 -19.13
CA MET A 192 8.26 19.45 -18.37
C MET A 192 6.74 19.59 -18.55
N SER A 193 6.24 20.83 -18.67
CA SER A 193 4.83 21.09 -18.92
C SER A 193 4.34 20.59 -20.27
N SER A 194 5.22 20.46 -21.27
CA SER A 194 4.84 20.03 -22.61
C SER A 194 4.72 18.52 -22.76
N SER A 195 5.37 17.74 -21.89
CA SER A 195 5.46 16.27 -21.96
C SER A 195 5.95 15.70 -23.31
N LYS A 196 6.51 16.52 -24.19
CA LYS A 196 6.89 16.13 -25.56
C LYS A 196 8.00 15.08 -25.61
N ASP A 197 8.88 15.07 -24.61
CA ASP A 197 9.96 14.07 -24.52
C ASP A 197 9.42 12.64 -24.37
N VAL A 198 8.19 12.45 -23.85
CA VAL A 198 7.56 11.14 -23.74
C VAL A 198 7.34 10.50 -25.12
N ALA A 199 7.10 11.31 -26.15
CA ALA A 199 6.98 10.82 -27.52
C ALA A 199 8.24 10.09 -27.98
N GLN A 200 9.44 10.53 -27.58
CA GLN A 200 10.70 9.93 -28.00
C GLN A 200 10.89 8.53 -27.42
N ILE A 201 10.45 8.32 -26.19
CA ILE A 201 10.46 7.02 -25.53
C ILE A 201 9.46 6.08 -26.24
N TYR A 202 8.33 6.64 -26.68
CA TYR A 202 7.25 5.91 -27.31
C TYR A 202 7.41 5.70 -28.84
N LEU A 203 8.26 6.48 -29.50
CA LEU A 203 8.41 6.51 -30.96
C LEU A 203 8.90 5.17 -31.57
N LEU A 204 9.34 4.23 -30.73
CA LEU A 204 9.58 2.83 -31.09
C LEU A 204 8.30 2.01 -31.39
N ALA A 205 7.10 2.54 -31.08
CA ALA A 205 5.82 1.84 -31.21
C ALA A 205 4.97 2.26 -32.43
N ARG A 206 5.50 3.10 -33.34
CA ARG A 206 4.77 3.44 -34.57
C ARG A 206 4.59 2.19 -35.42
N LYS A 207 3.32 1.72 -35.50
CA LYS A 207 2.79 0.52 -36.20
C LYS A 207 2.41 -0.67 -35.32
N THR A 208 2.50 -0.57 -33.99
CA THR A 208 2.06 -1.66 -33.10
C THR A 208 0.59 -1.45 -32.68
N PRO A 209 -0.31 -2.41 -32.96
CA PRO A 209 -1.69 -2.40 -32.45
C PRO A 209 -1.75 -2.34 -30.92
N ASN A 210 -2.83 -1.79 -30.36
CA ASN A 210 -2.93 -1.54 -28.90
C ASN A 210 -2.79 -2.80 -28.04
N ASP A 211 -3.30 -3.93 -28.51
CA ASP A 211 -3.23 -5.26 -27.90
C ASP A 211 -1.83 -5.88 -27.94
N GLN A 212 -0.91 -5.33 -28.76
CA GLN A 212 0.47 -5.77 -28.87
C GLN A 212 1.45 -4.82 -28.17
N LEU A 213 0.95 -3.75 -27.57
CA LEU A 213 1.76 -2.83 -26.82
C LEU A 213 2.14 -3.42 -25.46
N VAL A 214 3.43 -3.30 -25.16
CA VAL A 214 4.02 -3.45 -23.84
C VAL A 214 3.28 -2.51 -22.87
N PRO A 215 2.66 -2.99 -21.78
CA PRO A 215 2.01 -2.12 -20.80
C PRO A 215 2.94 -1.06 -20.18
N TYR A 216 2.53 0.20 -20.15
CA TYR A 216 3.26 1.32 -19.58
C TYR A 216 2.49 2.00 -18.46
N LEU A 217 3.19 2.20 -17.34
CA LEU A 217 2.70 3.02 -16.23
C LEU A 217 3.48 4.33 -16.17
N ILE A 218 2.79 5.44 -16.41
CA ILE A 218 3.41 6.77 -16.49
C ILE A 218 3.00 7.61 -15.31
N TYR A 219 3.99 7.98 -14.51
CA TYR A 219 3.82 8.81 -13.33
C TYR A 219 4.03 10.29 -13.65
N SER A 220 3.09 11.13 -13.22
CA SER A 220 3.19 12.60 -13.34
C SER A 220 2.99 13.28 -11.99
N GLY A 221 3.57 14.47 -11.82
CA GLY A 221 3.51 15.21 -10.56
C GLY A 221 2.19 15.98 -10.31
N ILE A 222 1.36 16.17 -11.33
CA ILE A 222 0.06 16.86 -11.22
C ILE A 222 -0.98 16.20 -12.14
N CYS A 223 -2.26 16.27 -11.78
CA CYS A 223 -3.36 15.67 -12.55
C CYS A 223 -3.47 16.21 -13.98
N HIS A 224 -3.13 17.48 -14.20
CA HIS A 224 -3.16 18.05 -15.55
C HIS A 224 -2.08 17.43 -16.45
N ALA A 225 -0.91 17.12 -15.88
CA ALA A 225 0.20 16.56 -16.65
C ALA A 225 -0.10 15.13 -17.13
N THR A 226 -0.87 14.33 -16.39
CA THR A 226 -1.30 13.01 -16.88
C THR A 226 -2.15 13.10 -18.14
N LEU A 227 -3.00 14.14 -18.25
CA LEU A 227 -3.75 14.40 -19.48
C LEU A 227 -2.82 14.83 -20.63
N THR A 228 -1.89 15.75 -20.37
CA THR A 228 -0.93 16.21 -21.39
C THR A 228 -0.04 15.07 -21.91
N VAL A 229 0.39 14.17 -21.03
CA VAL A 229 1.12 12.95 -21.41
C VAL A 229 0.28 12.07 -22.36
N LEU A 230 -0.97 11.78 -21.98
CA LEU A 230 -1.86 10.97 -22.83
C LEU A 230 -2.12 11.64 -24.19
N GLN A 231 -2.30 12.96 -24.21
CA GLN A 231 -2.45 13.72 -25.45
C GLN A 231 -1.24 13.58 -26.38
N VAL A 232 -0.02 13.68 -25.84
CA VAL A 232 1.22 13.50 -26.62
C VAL A 232 1.29 12.07 -27.16
N LEU A 233 0.98 11.06 -26.35
CA LEU A 233 1.03 9.65 -26.76
C LEU A 233 0.00 9.32 -27.85
N VAL A 234 -1.26 9.71 -27.65
CA VAL A 234 -2.34 9.51 -28.63
C VAL A 234 -2.00 10.22 -29.95
N ALA A 235 -1.47 11.44 -29.90
CA ALA A 235 -1.01 12.15 -31.09
C ALA A 235 0.13 11.41 -31.82
N THR A 236 1.01 10.69 -31.10
CA THR A 236 2.08 9.90 -31.73
C THR A 236 1.60 8.63 -32.41
N GLN A 237 0.47 8.07 -31.98
CA GLN A 237 -0.18 6.91 -32.59
C GLN A 237 -1.01 7.26 -33.84
N GLY A 238 -1.37 8.53 -34.03
CA GLY A 238 -2.14 8.97 -35.19
C GLY A 238 -3.66 8.82 -35.03
N THR A 239 -4.17 8.71 -33.80
CA THR A 239 -5.61 8.59 -33.46
C THR A 239 -6.09 9.82 -32.66
N PRO A 240 -6.32 11.00 -33.28
CA PRO A 240 -6.41 12.28 -32.57
C PRO A 240 -7.50 12.41 -31.48
N VAL A 241 -8.53 11.56 -31.50
CA VAL A 241 -9.79 11.74 -30.72
C VAL A 241 -9.81 10.90 -29.43
N ASP A 242 -8.83 10.03 -29.21
CA ASP A 242 -8.96 8.97 -28.19
C ASP A 242 -8.62 9.41 -26.76
N HIS A 243 -7.95 10.55 -26.57
CA HIS A 243 -7.46 11.01 -25.26
C HIS A 243 -8.55 11.52 -24.30
N THR A 244 -9.75 11.84 -24.81
CA THR A 244 -10.94 12.19 -24.02
C THR A 244 -12.02 11.10 -24.08
N ASN A 245 -11.79 10.02 -24.83
CA ASN A 245 -12.74 8.95 -25.00
C ASN A 245 -12.69 8.03 -23.77
N PRO A 246 -13.77 7.92 -22.98
CA PRO A 246 -13.81 6.99 -21.84
C PRO A 246 -13.72 5.52 -22.29
N GLU A 247 -14.02 5.22 -23.56
CA GLU A 247 -13.94 3.88 -24.15
C GLU A 247 -12.62 3.66 -24.93
N SER A 248 -11.61 4.51 -24.74
CA SER A 248 -10.31 4.32 -25.39
C SER A 248 -9.67 3.00 -24.96
N SER A 249 -9.30 2.18 -25.94
CA SER A 249 -8.51 0.96 -25.72
C SER A 249 -7.01 1.24 -25.59
N PHE A 250 -6.59 2.51 -25.58
CA PHE A 250 -5.19 2.89 -25.56
C PHE A 250 -4.69 3.28 -24.18
N GLY A 251 -5.39 4.17 -23.48
CA GLY A 251 -4.93 4.57 -22.16
C GLY A 251 -5.91 5.38 -21.34
N CYS A 252 -5.77 5.28 -20.02
CA CYS A 252 -6.64 5.94 -19.07
C CYS A 252 -5.86 6.79 -18.05
N ARG A 253 -6.61 7.60 -17.28
CA ARG A 253 -6.06 8.32 -16.13
C ARG A 253 -6.51 7.66 -14.84
N TYR A 254 -5.55 7.33 -13.98
CA TYR A 254 -5.81 6.72 -12.68
C TYR A 254 -5.38 7.68 -11.55
N HIS A 255 -6.35 8.27 -10.86
CA HIS A 255 -6.13 9.20 -9.76
C HIS A 255 -6.92 8.79 -8.51
N ALA A 256 -6.54 9.34 -7.35
CA ALA A 256 -7.29 9.15 -6.11
C ALA A 256 -8.78 9.58 -6.25
N VAL A 257 -9.06 10.60 -7.05
CA VAL A 257 -10.40 11.13 -7.33
C VAL A 257 -11.19 10.34 -8.38
N THR A 258 -10.59 9.35 -9.05
CA THR A 258 -11.28 8.50 -10.03
C THR A 258 -12.37 7.66 -9.33
N GLY A 259 -13.53 7.48 -9.97
CA GLY A 259 -14.64 6.69 -9.46
C GLY A 259 -14.25 5.24 -9.17
N ALA A 260 -14.96 4.58 -8.24
CA ALA A 260 -14.60 3.21 -7.83
C ALA A 260 -14.74 2.19 -8.98
N LEU A 261 -15.78 2.32 -9.80
CA LEU A 261 -16.02 1.47 -10.97
C LEU A 261 -14.94 1.70 -12.02
N ASP A 262 -14.70 2.96 -12.41
CA ASP A 262 -13.64 3.31 -13.35
C ASP A 262 -12.26 2.79 -12.90
N LYS A 263 -11.94 2.85 -11.60
CA LYS A 263 -10.70 2.29 -11.06
C LYS A 263 -10.63 0.77 -11.24
N ALA A 264 -11.72 0.06 -11.00
CA ALA A 264 -11.78 -1.38 -11.19
C ALA A 264 -11.58 -1.75 -12.66
N ASP A 265 -12.31 -1.09 -13.56
CA ASP A 265 -12.24 -1.32 -15.01
C ASP A 265 -10.82 -1.02 -15.55
N CYS A 266 -10.20 0.08 -15.09
CA CYS A 266 -8.83 0.43 -15.46
C CYS A 266 -7.82 -0.63 -15.00
N ILE A 267 -7.95 -1.14 -13.77
CA ILE A 267 -7.05 -2.18 -13.24
C ILE A 267 -7.26 -3.49 -13.99
N GLU A 268 -8.51 -3.87 -14.26
CA GLU A 268 -8.85 -5.09 -14.99
C GLU A 268 -8.31 -5.03 -16.42
N GLY A 269 -8.63 -3.98 -17.18
CA GLY A 269 -8.18 -3.79 -18.55
C GLY A 269 -6.65 -3.77 -18.68
N PHE A 270 -5.96 -3.12 -17.73
CA PHE A 270 -4.48 -3.11 -17.71
C PHE A 270 -3.89 -4.49 -17.37
N SER A 271 -4.47 -5.21 -16.42
CA SER A 271 -4.03 -6.59 -16.09
C SER A 271 -4.28 -7.60 -17.21
N GLN A 272 -5.28 -7.34 -18.05
CA GLN A 272 -5.59 -8.18 -19.21
C GLN A 272 -4.84 -7.76 -20.49
N GLY A 273 -4.01 -6.71 -20.44
CA GLY A 273 -3.31 -6.16 -21.60
C GLY A 273 -4.21 -5.47 -22.62
N GLN A 274 -5.47 -5.22 -22.28
CA GLN A 274 -6.44 -4.52 -23.15
C GLN A 274 -6.31 -3.00 -23.06
N LEU A 275 -5.69 -2.51 -21.98
CA LEU A 275 -5.40 -1.11 -21.76
C LEU A 275 -3.89 -0.94 -21.55
N PRO A 276 -3.12 -0.58 -22.59
CA PRO A 276 -1.67 -0.60 -22.53
C PRO A 276 -1.08 0.59 -21.76
N VAL A 277 -1.78 1.71 -21.56
CA VAL A 277 -1.19 2.90 -20.89
C VAL A 277 -2.05 3.39 -19.72
N ILE A 278 -1.43 3.54 -18.54
CA ILE A 278 -2.05 4.25 -17.40
C ILE A 278 -1.23 5.49 -17.07
N GLY A 279 -1.87 6.66 -17.15
CA GLY A 279 -1.36 7.91 -16.60
C GLY A 279 -1.77 8.06 -15.14
N LYS A 280 -0.81 8.09 -14.22
CA LYS A 280 -1.04 8.14 -12.78
C LYS A 280 -0.42 9.38 -12.14
N LEU A 281 -1.14 9.96 -11.18
CA LEU A 281 -0.58 10.98 -10.31
C LEU A 281 0.36 10.30 -9.29
N VAL A 282 1.58 10.81 -9.17
CA VAL A 282 2.41 10.50 -7.99
C VAL A 282 1.76 11.17 -6.80
N ASP A 283 1.12 10.40 -5.93
CA ASP A 283 0.71 10.92 -4.64
C ASP A 283 1.97 11.29 -3.86
N PRO A 284 2.15 12.55 -3.42
CA PRO A 284 3.38 13.02 -2.77
C PRO A 284 3.65 12.44 -1.37
N GLY A 285 2.98 11.34 -0.99
CA GLY A 285 3.30 10.51 0.17
C GLY A 285 3.30 9.01 -0.09
N SER A 286 2.95 8.55 -1.30
CA SER A 286 2.96 7.14 -1.64
C SER A 286 4.40 6.63 -1.79
N THR A 287 4.78 5.59 -1.04
CA THR A 287 6.05 4.89 -1.37
C THR A 287 5.91 4.24 -2.75
N ARG A 288 7.03 3.95 -3.43
CA ARG A 288 7.03 3.22 -4.72
C ARG A 288 6.21 1.93 -4.65
N GLN A 289 6.15 1.30 -3.48
CA GLN A 289 5.32 0.12 -3.20
C GLN A 289 3.83 0.46 -3.10
N ASP A 290 3.43 1.55 -2.46
CA ASP A 290 2.01 1.92 -2.31
C ASP A 290 1.35 2.27 -3.65
N ALA A 291 2.12 2.89 -4.55
CA ALA A 291 1.67 3.22 -5.89
C ALA A 291 1.47 1.96 -6.75
N CYS A 292 2.24 0.90 -6.54
CA CYS A 292 2.05 -0.39 -7.21
C CYS A 292 0.95 -1.23 -6.53
N ARG A 293 0.88 -1.19 -5.20
CA ARG A 293 -0.09 -1.93 -4.37
C ARG A 293 -1.53 -1.48 -4.62
N SER A 294 -1.76 -0.19 -4.91
CA SER A 294 -3.09 0.33 -5.23
C SER A 294 -3.67 -0.19 -6.56
N MET A 295 -2.93 -1.01 -7.33
CA MET A 295 -3.38 -1.64 -8.58
C MET A 295 -3.54 -3.16 -8.46
N GLY A 296 -3.46 -3.74 -7.24
CA GLY A 296 -3.83 -5.13 -7.01
C GLY A 296 -3.08 -6.15 -7.90
N ARG A 297 -3.83 -7.00 -8.65
CA ARG A 297 -3.30 -8.09 -9.49
C ARG A 297 -2.41 -7.62 -10.63
N ALA A 298 -2.57 -6.39 -11.12
CA ALA A 298 -1.69 -5.82 -12.13
C ALA A 298 -0.23 -5.74 -11.67
N SER A 299 -0.01 -5.57 -10.36
CA SER A 299 1.35 -5.52 -9.78
C SER A 299 2.13 -6.83 -9.93
N ALA A 300 1.46 -7.98 -10.07
CA ALA A 300 2.12 -9.28 -10.19
C ALA A 300 2.58 -9.60 -11.63
N GLN A 301 1.99 -8.95 -12.64
CA GLN A 301 2.44 -8.99 -14.04
C GLN A 301 3.37 -7.82 -14.39
N LEU A 302 3.49 -6.82 -13.51
CA LEU A 302 4.33 -5.64 -13.67
C LEU A 302 5.82 -5.86 -13.35
N GLU A 303 6.25 -7.11 -13.12
CA GLU A 303 7.68 -7.47 -12.89
C GLU A 303 8.59 -7.19 -14.09
N ASN A 304 8.05 -6.74 -15.24
CA ASN A 304 8.81 -6.53 -16.49
C ASN A 304 8.60 -5.16 -17.17
N PHE A 305 8.47 -4.04 -16.44
CA PHE A 305 8.28 -2.73 -17.11
C PHE A 305 9.12 -1.57 -16.56
N TYR A 306 9.61 -0.76 -17.52
CA TYR A 306 10.53 0.34 -17.36
C TYR A 306 9.91 1.54 -16.62
N TYR A 307 10.61 2.02 -15.60
CA TYR A 307 10.21 3.19 -14.80
C TYR A 307 10.98 4.45 -15.21
N PHE A 308 10.25 5.56 -15.39
CA PHE A 308 10.83 6.90 -15.44
C PHE A 308 10.49 7.66 -14.15
N GLN A 309 11.51 7.93 -13.32
CA GLN A 309 11.39 8.88 -12.21
C GLN A 309 12.68 9.68 -12.05
N LYS A 310 12.54 10.99 -11.91
CA LYS A 310 13.60 11.98 -11.69
C LYS A 310 14.21 11.83 -10.28
N ILE A 311 15.52 11.61 -10.20
CA ILE A 311 16.32 11.89 -8.99
C ILE A 311 16.69 13.37 -9.03
N MET A 312 16.13 14.17 -8.11
CA MET A 312 16.54 15.55 -7.89
C MET A 312 17.76 15.54 -6.96
N GLU A 313 18.96 15.53 -7.52
CA GLU A 313 20.15 15.92 -6.77
C GLU A 313 20.18 17.45 -6.69
N ALA A 314 20.01 17.99 -5.48
CA ALA A 314 20.36 19.36 -5.20
C ALA A 314 21.89 19.48 -5.31
N LYS A 315 22.37 20.25 -6.29
CA LYS A 315 23.78 20.67 -6.30
C LYS A 315 24.03 21.50 -5.03
N PRO A 316 25.08 21.20 -4.25
CA PRO A 316 25.54 22.15 -3.25
C PRO A 316 26.05 23.40 -3.99
N LEU A 317 25.60 24.57 -3.53
CA LEU A 317 26.26 25.85 -3.77
C LEU A 317 27.53 25.93 -2.91
#